data_AF-A0A1D8T6G5-F1
#
_entry.id   AF-A0A1D8T6G5-F1
#
_cell.length_a   1.000
_cell.length_b   1.000
_cell.length_c   1.000
_cell.angle_alpha   90.00
_cell.angle_beta   90.00
_cell.angle_gamma   90.00
#
_symmetry.space_group_name_H-M   'P 1'
#
loop_
_entity.id
_entity.type
_entity.pdbx_description
1 polymer ?
#
loop_
_entity_poly.entity_id
_entity_poly.type
_entity_poly.pdbx_seq_one_letter_code
_entity_poly.pdbx_strand_id
1 'polypeptide(L)'
;MPVVSTPVASATGARFSSLFGRRLARAGAVFAAGMGIAAGMSVAGGGIASAGPVMCVSPPSDNDIQVSETASCGAKATDAGYARASAIESGTAVSVANGEGSMTTTYANGFGTSLGTSTSSGQAYAISLGGGIARASASDGATTVAIAGWGSGATVDSTGVDCVGALSFAFNLDTGQFCAMR
;
A
#
# COMPACT_ATOMS: atom_id res chain seq x y z
N MET A 1 -72.49 -25.26 55.39
CA MET A 1 -73.88 -25.27 54.88
C MET A 1 -73.85 -25.00 53.36
N PRO A 2 -74.86 -25.42 52.57
CA PRO A 2 -74.73 -25.72 51.13
C PRO A 2 -74.74 -24.45 50.21
N VAL A 3 -74.10 -24.37 49.04
CA VAL A 3 -74.26 -25.03 47.69
C VAL A 3 -75.39 -24.43 46.82
N VAL A 4 -75.16 -24.43 45.48
CA VAL A 4 -76.04 -24.10 44.32
C VAL A 4 -75.92 -22.62 43.83
N SER A 5 -75.13 -22.27 42.80
CA SER A 5 -75.14 -22.59 41.33
C SER A 5 -76.07 -21.69 40.50
N THR A 6 -75.66 -21.15 39.33
CA THR A 6 -75.97 -21.60 37.94
C THR A 6 -75.55 -20.47 36.90
N PRO A 7 -75.63 -20.60 35.54
CA PRO A 7 -74.49 -21.05 34.71
C PRO A 7 -74.33 -20.33 33.32
N VAL A 8 -73.57 -20.93 32.37
CA VAL A 8 -73.59 -20.72 30.87
C VAL A 8 -72.97 -19.39 30.36
N ALA A 9 -72.39 -19.20 29.15
CA ALA A 9 -71.52 -19.92 28.19
C ALA A 9 -71.09 -18.87 27.10
N SER A 10 -70.44 -19.11 25.93
CA SER A 10 -69.90 -20.31 25.28
C SER A 10 -68.83 -19.97 24.20
N ALA A 11 -67.78 -20.79 24.10
CA ALA A 11 -67.21 -21.44 22.91
C ALA A 11 -67.15 -20.74 21.50
N THR A 12 -65.94 -20.77 20.92
CA THR A 12 -65.62 -21.13 19.49
C THR A 12 -65.99 -20.17 18.33
N GLY A 13 -64.99 -19.38 17.91
CA GLY A 13 -64.18 -19.73 16.72
C GLY A 13 -64.50 -19.13 15.33
N ALA A 14 -63.43 -19.05 14.52
CA ALA A 14 -63.37 -18.77 13.07
C ALA A 14 -63.69 -17.30 12.66
N ARG A 15 -63.31 -16.77 11.47
CA ARG A 15 -63.07 -17.41 10.15
C ARG A 15 -61.99 -16.69 9.31
N PHE A 16 -61.39 -17.46 8.38
CA PHE A 16 -61.12 -17.14 6.97
C PHE A 16 -61.02 -15.66 6.58
N SER A 17 -59.83 -15.10 6.31
CA SER A 17 -59.00 -15.28 5.09
C SER A 17 -59.40 -14.43 3.87
N SER A 18 -58.36 -13.89 3.23
CA SER A 18 -58.19 -13.78 1.77
C SER A 18 -58.47 -12.43 1.07
N LEU A 19 -57.44 -12.02 0.31
CA LEU A 19 -57.48 -11.37 -1.01
C LEU A 19 -57.68 -9.84 -1.14
N PHE A 20 -57.10 -9.34 -2.25
CA PHE A 20 -57.16 -7.98 -2.82
C PHE A 20 -56.66 -6.84 -1.89
N GLY A 21 -55.51 -6.18 -2.14
CA GLY A 21 -54.68 -6.14 -3.33
C GLY A 21 -55.15 -5.11 -4.35
N ARG A 22 -54.69 -3.86 -4.23
CA ARG A 22 -54.23 -2.93 -5.30
C ARG A 22 -54.19 -1.45 -4.86
N ARG A 23 -52.95 -0.90 -4.94
CA ARG A 23 -52.57 0.38 -5.57
C ARG A 23 -52.75 1.71 -4.81
N LEU A 24 -51.89 2.65 -5.27
CA LEU A 24 -51.85 4.11 -5.02
C LEU A 24 -51.43 4.47 -3.58
N ALA A 25 -50.14 4.59 -3.29
CA ALA A 25 -49.23 5.63 -3.78
C ALA A 25 -49.77 7.05 -3.56
N ARG A 26 -49.31 7.68 -2.46
CA ARG A 26 -49.12 9.12 -2.37
C ARG A 26 -48.00 9.44 -1.39
N ALA A 27 -46.94 10.05 -1.90
CA ALA A 27 -45.99 10.77 -1.08
C ALA A 27 -46.72 11.93 -0.38
N GLY A 28 -46.38 12.18 0.88
CA GLY A 28 -46.98 13.21 1.72
C GLY A 28 -46.07 13.48 2.90
N ALA A 29 -45.00 14.23 2.66
CA ALA A 29 -44.12 14.67 3.73
C ALA A 29 -44.87 15.60 4.68
N VAL A 30 -44.81 15.32 5.99
CA VAL A 30 -45.17 16.28 7.02
C VAL A 30 -44.01 16.34 8.02
N PHE A 31 -43.17 17.36 7.87
CA PHE A 31 -42.24 17.76 8.91
C PHE A 31 -43.04 18.29 10.10
N ALA A 32 -42.98 17.63 11.25
CA ALA A 32 -43.50 18.16 12.51
C ALA A 32 -42.69 17.62 13.71
N ALA A 33 -41.80 18.48 14.22
CA ALA A 33 -41.27 18.50 15.60
C ALA A 33 -40.97 17.15 16.29
N GLY A 34 -39.74 16.66 16.14
CA GLY A 34 -39.13 15.66 17.01
C GLY A 34 -37.87 16.19 17.70
N MET A 35 -38.02 16.93 18.80
CA MET A 35 -36.89 17.19 19.71
C MET A 35 -36.60 15.90 20.49
N GLY A 36 -35.50 15.22 20.16
CA GLY A 36 -35.12 14.00 20.87
C GLY A 36 -33.79 13.42 20.40
N ILE A 37 -32.79 13.51 21.28
CA ILE A 37 -31.55 12.71 21.28
C ILE A 37 -30.60 12.99 20.09
N ALA A 38 -29.67 13.93 20.31
CA ALA A 38 -28.41 13.99 19.59
C ALA A 38 -27.50 12.81 19.99
N ALA A 39 -27.77 11.62 19.44
CA ALA A 39 -26.84 10.49 19.48
C ALA A 39 -25.95 10.55 18.24
N GLY A 40 -24.82 11.23 18.37
CA GLY A 40 -23.83 11.29 17.30
C GLY A 40 -23.17 9.91 17.11
N MET A 41 -23.40 9.31 15.95
CA MET A 41 -22.40 8.42 15.35
C MET A 41 -22.05 8.99 13.98
N SER A 42 -20.92 9.69 13.96
CA SER A 42 -20.24 10.13 12.76
C SER A 42 -20.17 8.98 11.75
N VAL A 43 -20.51 9.28 10.49
CA VAL A 43 -20.02 8.46 9.38
C VAL A 43 -18.51 8.46 9.52
N ALA A 44 -17.94 7.31 9.87
CA ALA A 44 -16.51 7.09 9.85
C ALA A 44 -16.07 7.05 8.38
N GLY A 45 -16.01 8.24 7.77
CA GLY A 45 -15.28 8.48 6.55
C GLY A 45 -13.81 8.28 6.87
N GLY A 46 -13.38 7.02 6.85
CA GLY A 46 -11.99 6.61 6.86
C GLY A 46 -11.35 7.10 5.57
N GLY A 47 -11.04 8.39 5.53
CA GLY A 47 -10.20 8.97 4.51
C GLY A 47 -8.85 8.29 4.61
N ILE A 48 -8.60 7.35 3.70
CA ILE A 48 -7.24 6.89 3.41
C ILE A 48 -6.46 8.11 2.92
N ALA A 49 -5.79 8.79 3.85
CA ALA A 49 -4.80 9.81 3.55
C ALA A 49 -3.62 9.09 2.87
N SER A 50 -3.75 8.89 1.55
CA SER A 50 -2.66 8.43 0.72
C SER A 50 -1.69 9.60 0.59
N ALA A 51 -0.74 9.67 1.52
CA ALA A 51 0.40 10.56 1.40
C ALA A 51 1.08 10.27 0.06
N GLY A 52 1.21 11.30 -0.78
CA GLY A 52 1.89 11.15 -2.07
C GLY A 52 3.33 10.64 -1.84
N PRO A 53 3.87 9.83 -2.76
CA PRO A 53 5.23 9.31 -2.60
C PRO A 53 6.22 10.46 -2.46
N VAL A 54 7.11 10.36 -1.47
CA VAL A 54 8.25 11.26 -1.36
C VAL A 54 9.24 10.90 -2.48
N MET A 55 9.69 11.90 -3.22
CA MET A 55 10.49 11.74 -4.44
C MET A 55 11.76 12.56 -4.31
N CYS A 56 12.90 11.95 -4.60
CA CYS A 56 14.21 12.59 -4.62
C CYS A 56 14.86 12.38 -5.99
N VAL A 57 15.39 13.43 -6.61
CA VAL A 57 15.99 13.36 -7.94
C VAL A 57 17.25 14.21 -8.05
N SER A 58 18.32 13.63 -8.60
CA SER A 58 19.59 14.32 -8.83
C SER A 58 20.17 13.89 -10.19
N PRO A 59 20.47 14.82 -11.13
CA PRO A 59 20.08 16.24 -11.17
C PRO A 59 18.54 16.44 -11.34
N PRO A 60 17.98 17.65 -11.12
CA PRO A 60 18.65 18.96 -11.08
C PRO A 60 19.27 19.34 -9.73
N SER A 61 18.85 18.70 -8.64
CA SER A 61 19.43 18.93 -7.32
C SER A 61 20.78 18.24 -7.20
N ASP A 62 21.81 18.89 -6.67
CA ASP A 62 23.11 18.25 -6.43
C ASP A 62 23.03 17.11 -5.43
N ASN A 63 22.20 17.24 -4.39
CA ASN A 63 21.91 16.21 -3.41
C ASN A 63 20.50 16.46 -2.89
N ASP A 64 19.57 15.54 -3.15
CA ASP A 64 18.17 15.69 -2.79
C ASP A 64 17.82 14.68 -1.68
N ILE A 65 17.46 15.17 -0.50
CA ILE A 65 17.08 14.35 0.65
C ILE A 65 15.77 14.91 1.18
N GLN A 66 14.73 14.07 1.18
CA GLN A 66 13.38 14.46 1.57
C GLN A 66 12.83 13.47 2.59
N VAL A 67 12.13 13.99 3.58
CA VAL A 67 11.37 13.19 4.56
C VAL A 67 9.95 13.76 4.58
N SER A 68 8.96 12.92 4.31
CA SER A 68 7.55 13.30 4.30
C SER A 68 6.77 12.32 5.17
N GLU A 69 6.21 12.84 6.27
CA GLU A 69 5.52 12.07 7.32
C GLU A 69 6.39 10.90 7.86
N THR A 70 6.20 9.70 7.34
CA THR A 70 6.95 8.49 7.73
C THR A 70 7.89 7.96 6.66
N ALA A 71 7.79 8.45 5.42
CA ALA A 71 8.61 7.98 4.29
C ALA A 71 9.82 8.90 4.06
N SER A 72 10.94 8.32 3.61
CA SER A 72 12.15 9.09 3.31
C SER A 72 12.82 8.67 2.00
N CYS A 73 13.46 9.63 1.34
CA CYS A 73 14.33 9.35 0.20
C CYS A 73 15.64 10.14 0.23
N GLY A 74 16.63 9.64 -0.52
CA GLY A 74 17.86 10.34 -0.84
C GLY A 74 18.31 10.04 -2.28
N ALA A 75 18.65 11.06 -3.06
CA ALA A 75 19.19 10.92 -4.41
C ALA A 75 20.42 11.81 -4.59
N LYS A 76 21.54 11.20 -4.98
CA LYS A 76 22.81 11.88 -5.25
C LYS A 76 23.40 11.41 -6.57
N ALA A 77 23.60 12.33 -7.52
CA ALA A 77 24.39 12.10 -8.71
C ALA A 77 25.70 12.91 -8.70
N THR A 78 26.71 12.37 -9.38
CA THR A 78 27.99 13.03 -9.73
C THR A 78 28.40 12.63 -11.14
N ASP A 79 29.27 13.45 -11.76
CA ASP A 79 29.94 13.15 -13.02
C ASP A 79 29.00 12.73 -14.17
N ALA A 80 27.91 13.49 -14.35
CA ALA A 80 26.85 13.26 -15.35
C ALA A 80 26.05 11.95 -15.20
N GLY A 81 26.04 11.34 -14.01
CA GLY A 81 25.08 10.30 -13.64
C GLY A 81 23.65 10.82 -13.37
N TYR A 82 22.71 9.90 -13.15
CA TYR A 82 21.32 10.20 -12.78
C TYR A 82 20.82 9.29 -11.64
N ALA A 83 20.38 9.90 -10.54
CA ALA A 83 19.87 9.22 -9.36
C ALA A 83 18.39 9.59 -9.13
N ARG A 84 17.55 8.58 -8.92
CA ARG A 84 16.13 8.74 -8.55
C ARG A 84 15.80 7.81 -7.40
N ALA A 85 15.24 8.36 -6.32
CA ALA A 85 14.73 7.61 -5.19
C ALA A 85 13.28 7.97 -4.91
N SER A 86 12.49 7.00 -4.44
CA SER A 86 11.07 7.18 -4.17
C SER A 86 10.59 6.29 -3.03
N ALA A 87 9.82 6.85 -2.10
CA ALA A 87 9.28 6.10 -0.98
C ALA A 87 7.85 6.50 -0.61
N ILE A 88 7.09 5.56 -0.06
CA ILE A 88 5.73 5.75 0.44
C ILE A 88 5.48 4.77 1.59
N GLU A 89 4.40 4.91 2.36
CA GLU A 89 3.99 3.94 3.39
C GLU A 89 5.14 3.55 4.36
N SER A 90 5.81 4.55 4.93
CA SER A 90 6.98 4.38 5.82
C SER A 90 8.22 3.71 5.18
N GLY A 91 8.31 3.65 3.85
CA GLY A 91 9.49 3.17 3.13
C GLY A 91 10.69 4.11 3.20
N THR A 92 11.87 3.58 2.92
CA THR A 92 13.13 4.34 2.78
C THR A 92 13.84 3.95 1.49
N ALA A 93 14.17 4.94 0.64
CA ALA A 93 14.82 4.71 -0.65
C ALA A 93 16.06 5.60 -0.85
N VAL A 94 17.23 5.03 -1.16
CA VAL A 94 18.46 5.80 -1.42
C VAL A 94 19.07 5.41 -2.76
N SER A 95 19.41 6.40 -3.57
CA SER A 95 19.97 6.25 -4.91
C SER A 95 21.26 7.07 -5.05
N VAL A 96 22.37 6.42 -5.43
CA VAL A 96 23.66 7.10 -5.69
C VAL A 96 24.20 6.74 -7.07
N ALA A 97 24.38 7.70 -7.97
CA ALA A 97 24.92 7.46 -9.31
C ALA A 97 26.18 8.30 -9.56
N ASN A 98 27.32 7.66 -9.80
CA ASN A 98 28.62 8.34 -9.90
C ASN A 98 29.40 7.95 -11.16
N GLY A 99 29.36 8.81 -12.18
CA GLY A 99 30.06 8.63 -13.45
C GLY A 99 29.14 8.73 -14.65
N GLU A 100 29.72 9.03 -15.81
CA GLU A 100 28.97 9.33 -17.04
C GLU A 100 28.06 8.15 -17.43
N GLY A 101 26.80 8.45 -17.72
CA GLY A 101 25.79 7.46 -18.08
C GLY A 101 25.29 6.57 -16.94
N SER A 102 25.84 6.68 -15.72
CA SER A 102 25.42 5.83 -14.59
C SER A 102 24.02 6.22 -14.13
N MET A 103 23.12 5.25 -14.04
CA MET A 103 21.74 5.45 -13.57
C MET A 103 21.47 4.60 -12.33
N THR A 104 20.88 5.20 -11.30
CA THR A 104 20.33 4.43 -10.17
C THR A 104 18.87 4.81 -9.95
N THR A 105 18.01 3.82 -9.76
CA THR A 105 16.59 4.00 -9.43
C THR A 105 16.21 3.14 -8.23
N THR A 106 15.64 3.76 -7.20
CA THR A 106 15.14 3.07 -6.01
C THR A 106 13.68 3.38 -5.69
N TYR A 107 12.96 2.35 -5.27
CA TYR A 107 11.58 2.42 -4.78
C TYR A 107 11.44 1.63 -3.48
N ALA A 108 10.73 2.18 -2.49
CA ALA A 108 10.40 1.47 -1.26
C ALA A 108 8.98 1.78 -0.76
N ASN A 109 8.22 0.75 -0.37
CA ASN A 109 6.94 0.92 0.31
C ASN A 109 6.75 -0.03 1.50
N GLY A 110 5.79 0.31 2.36
CA GLY A 110 5.30 -0.55 3.46
C GLY A 110 6.39 -0.93 4.46
N PHE A 111 7.16 0.05 4.97
CA PHE A 111 8.38 -0.15 5.79
C PHE A 111 9.57 -0.80 5.06
N GLY A 112 9.53 -0.96 3.73
CA GLY A 112 10.66 -1.49 2.94
C GLY A 112 11.87 -0.54 2.90
N THR A 113 13.06 -1.09 2.65
CA THR A 113 14.32 -0.33 2.53
C THR A 113 15.07 -0.69 1.25
N SER A 114 15.10 0.25 0.30
CA SER A 114 15.75 0.10 -0.99
C SER A 114 17.01 0.98 -1.09
N LEU A 115 18.16 0.38 -1.41
CA LEU A 115 19.42 1.09 -1.54
C LEU A 115 20.10 0.69 -2.87
N GLY A 116 20.31 1.67 -3.73
CA GLY A 116 20.92 1.51 -5.04
C GLY A 116 22.21 2.33 -5.16
N THR A 117 23.20 1.80 -5.87
CA THR A 117 24.37 2.56 -6.29
C THR A 117 24.82 2.17 -7.69
N SER A 118 25.32 3.12 -8.47
CA SER A 118 25.96 2.80 -9.74
C SER A 118 27.15 3.68 -10.09
N THR A 119 28.10 3.10 -10.84
CA THR A 119 29.34 3.76 -11.30
C THR A 119 29.67 3.39 -12.74
N SER A 120 30.55 4.15 -13.39
CA SER A 120 31.13 3.81 -14.71
C SER A 120 30.11 3.35 -15.76
N SER A 121 29.04 4.12 -15.97
CA SER A 121 27.89 3.80 -16.86
C SER A 121 26.98 2.63 -16.44
N GLY A 122 27.16 2.08 -15.24
CA GLY A 122 26.32 1.01 -14.70
C GLY A 122 24.90 1.47 -14.32
N GLN A 123 23.95 0.56 -14.42
CA GLN A 123 22.52 0.80 -14.17
C GLN A 123 22.00 -0.05 -13.00
N ALA A 124 21.61 0.56 -11.87
CA ALA A 124 21.14 -0.16 -10.68
C ALA A 124 19.66 0.11 -10.36
N TYR A 125 18.89 -0.95 -10.16
CA TYR A 125 17.46 -0.89 -9.80
C TYR A 125 17.20 -1.65 -8.51
N ALA A 126 16.75 -0.99 -7.44
CA ALA A 126 16.36 -1.65 -6.20
C ALA A 126 14.91 -1.33 -5.82
N ILE A 127 14.11 -2.35 -5.53
CA ILE A 127 12.66 -2.24 -5.25
C ILE A 127 12.34 -3.01 -3.98
N SER A 128 11.77 -2.36 -2.98
CA SER A 128 11.42 -2.98 -1.70
C SER A 128 9.94 -2.83 -1.40
N LEU A 129 9.27 -3.96 -1.19
CA LEU A 129 7.83 -4.04 -0.96
C LEU A 129 7.56 -4.55 0.47
N GLY A 130 6.73 -3.84 1.23
CA GLY A 130 6.13 -4.38 2.45
C GLY A 130 7.10 -4.85 3.54
N GLY A 131 8.21 -4.13 3.74
CA GLY A 131 9.21 -4.45 4.76
C GLY A 131 10.42 -5.22 4.22
N GLY A 132 10.47 -5.47 2.92
CA GLY A 132 11.63 -6.07 2.27
C GLY A 132 12.85 -5.15 2.22
N ILE A 133 14.03 -5.74 2.00
CA ILE A 133 15.30 -5.02 1.85
C ILE A 133 15.92 -5.33 0.48
N ALA A 134 15.99 -4.33 -0.40
CA ALA A 134 16.60 -4.47 -1.71
C ALA A 134 17.92 -3.71 -1.81
N ARG A 135 18.96 -4.36 -2.34
CA ARG A 135 20.28 -3.77 -2.62
C ARG A 135 20.65 -4.01 -4.07
N ALA A 136 20.94 -2.97 -4.83
CA ALA A 136 21.50 -3.11 -6.17
C ALA A 136 22.75 -2.24 -6.32
N SER A 137 23.84 -2.83 -6.79
CA SER A 137 25.06 -2.14 -7.18
C SER A 137 25.39 -2.48 -8.63
N ALA A 138 25.78 -1.49 -9.44
CA ALA A 138 26.19 -1.71 -10.82
C ALA A 138 27.46 -0.91 -11.13
N SER A 139 28.41 -1.50 -11.84
CA SER A 139 29.59 -0.81 -12.36
C SER A 139 29.83 -1.18 -13.81
N ASP A 140 30.66 -0.39 -14.49
CA ASP A 140 31.33 -0.73 -15.76
C ASP A 140 30.36 -1.14 -16.89
N GLY A 141 29.22 -0.45 -16.99
CA GLY A 141 28.15 -0.70 -17.96
C GLY A 141 27.22 -1.86 -17.61
N ALA A 142 27.49 -2.60 -16.54
CA ALA A 142 26.60 -3.65 -16.06
C ALA A 142 25.23 -3.09 -15.65
N THR A 143 24.20 -3.91 -15.74
CA THR A 143 22.87 -3.58 -15.22
C THR A 143 22.50 -4.59 -14.14
N THR A 144 21.98 -4.12 -13.01
CA THR A 144 21.59 -4.97 -11.88
C THR A 144 20.22 -4.59 -11.33
N VAL A 145 19.45 -5.60 -10.94
CA VAL A 145 18.08 -5.44 -10.41
C VAL A 145 17.93 -6.26 -9.14
N ALA A 146 17.42 -5.66 -8.06
CA ALA A 146 16.96 -6.34 -6.86
C ALA A 146 15.50 -5.96 -6.53
N ILE A 147 14.68 -6.95 -6.23
CA ILE A 147 13.28 -6.81 -5.83
C ILE A 147 13.09 -7.67 -4.57
N ALA A 148 12.78 -7.03 -3.45
CA ALA A 148 12.50 -7.69 -2.18
C ALA A 148 11.03 -7.53 -1.80
N GLY A 149 10.36 -8.64 -1.50
CA GLY A 149 8.98 -8.70 -1.04
C GLY A 149 8.83 -8.54 0.48
N TRP A 150 7.64 -8.85 0.98
CA TRP A 150 7.26 -8.65 2.38
C TRP A 150 8.18 -9.39 3.35
N GLY A 151 8.95 -8.64 4.15
CA GLY A 151 9.90 -9.18 5.13
C GLY A 151 11.03 -10.02 4.53
N SER A 152 11.32 -9.86 3.24
CA SER A 152 12.34 -10.62 2.52
C SER A 152 13.50 -9.75 2.01
N GLY A 153 14.50 -10.35 1.38
CA GLY A 153 15.75 -9.69 1.00
C GLY A 153 16.20 -10.07 -0.39
N ALA A 154 16.69 -9.09 -1.14
CA ALA A 154 17.29 -9.29 -2.46
C ALA A 154 18.51 -8.38 -2.60
N THR A 155 19.68 -8.95 -2.90
CA THR A 155 20.90 -8.18 -3.11
C THR A 155 21.60 -8.59 -4.39
N VAL A 156 22.11 -7.63 -5.15
CA VAL A 156 22.96 -7.86 -6.32
C VAL A 156 24.07 -6.83 -6.41
N ASP A 157 25.27 -7.32 -6.74
CA ASP A 157 26.43 -6.50 -7.09
C ASP A 157 27.32 -7.24 -8.11
N SER A 158 28.59 -6.84 -8.25
CA SER A 158 29.57 -7.47 -9.13
C SER A 158 30.16 -8.78 -8.58
N THR A 159 29.92 -9.10 -7.31
CA THR A 159 30.38 -10.34 -6.65
C THR A 159 29.34 -11.45 -6.69
N GLY A 160 28.05 -11.11 -6.74
CA GLY A 160 26.99 -12.09 -6.91
C GLY A 160 25.56 -11.57 -6.72
N VAL A 161 24.68 -12.53 -6.45
CA VAL A 161 23.25 -12.35 -6.16
C VAL A 161 22.90 -13.15 -4.91
N ASP A 162 22.06 -12.59 -4.04
CA ASP A 162 21.48 -13.29 -2.89
C ASP A 162 20.00 -12.93 -2.70
N CYS A 163 19.20 -13.92 -2.30
CA CYS A 163 17.76 -13.81 -2.15
C CYS A 163 17.31 -14.60 -0.91
N VAL A 164 16.63 -13.95 0.02
CA VAL A 164 16.19 -14.55 1.29
C VAL A 164 14.71 -14.27 1.52
N GLY A 165 13.88 -15.31 1.56
CA GLY A 165 12.44 -15.19 1.84
C GLY A 165 11.56 -14.96 0.60
N ALA A 166 10.25 -15.02 0.80
CA ALA A 166 9.24 -15.03 -0.26
C ALA A 166 9.30 -13.78 -1.16
N LEU A 167 8.90 -13.94 -2.43
CA LEU A 167 8.85 -12.88 -3.44
C LEU A 167 10.14 -12.05 -3.56
N SER A 168 11.30 -12.71 -3.48
CA SER A 168 12.62 -12.07 -3.68
C SER A 168 13.16 -12.41 -5.06
N PHE A 169 13.71 -11.43 -5.78
CA PHE A 169 14.36 -11.62 -7.07
C PHE A 169 15.56 -10.69 -7.19
N ALA A 170 16.72 -11.21 -7.59
CA ALA A 170 17.86 -10.37 -7.93
C ALA A 170 18.56 -10.91 -9.18
N PHE A 171 19.06 -10.03 -10.05
CA PHE A 171 19.81 -10.44 -11.23
C PHE A 171 20.82 -9.40 -11.73
N ASN A 172 21.92 -9.89 -12.28
CA ASN A 172 22.99 -9.12 -12.91
C ASN A 172 23.05 -9.50 -14.41
N LEU A 173 22.90 -8.52 -15.30
CA LEU A 173 22.91 -8.75 -16.75
C LEU A 173 24.29 -9.11 -17.30
N ASP A 174 25.36 -8.62 -16.66
CA ASP A 174 26.74 -8.80 -17.12
C ASP A 174 27.23 -10.23 -16.84
N THR A 175 27.02 -10.70 -15.61
CA THR A 175 27.43 -12.07 -15.20
C THR A 175 26.38 -13.14 -15.52
N GLY A 176 25.14 -12.74 -15.85
CA GLY A 176 24.00 -13.65 -16.04
C GLY A 176 23.51 -14.33 -14.75
N GLN A 177 24.06 -13.96 -13.59
CA GLN A 177 23.67 -14.52 -12.30
C GLN A 177 22.29 -14.00 -11.89
N PHE A 178 21.45 -14.89 -11.36
CA PHE A 178 20.15 -14.53 -10.80
C PHE A 178 19.79 -15.40 -9.60
N CYS A 179 18.96 -14.87 -8.71
CA CYS A 179 18.26 -15.62 -7.68
C CYS A 179 16.77 -15.28 -7.71
N ALA A 180 15.93 -16.25 -7.36
CA ALA A 180 14.48 -16.09 -7.31
C ALA A 180 13.90 -16.98 -6.21
N MET A 181 13.17 -16.36 -5.28
CA MET A 181 12.44 -17.01 -4.19
C MET A 181 10.96 -16.67 -4.32
N ARG A 182 10.10 -17.69 -4.16
CA ARG A 182 8.65 -17.56 -4.26
C ARG A 182 8.02 -17.45 -2.88
#